data_AF-A0A6L8V7U0-F1
#
_entry.id   AF-A0A6L8V7U0-F1
#
_cell.length_a   1.000
_cell.length_b   1.000
_cell.length_c   1.000
_cell.angle_alpha   90.00
_cell.angle_beta   90.00
_cell.angle_gamma   90.00
#
_symmetry.space_group_name_H-M   'P 1'
#
loop_
_entity.id
_entity.type
_entity.pdbx_description
1 polymer ?
#
loop_
_entity_poly.entity_id
_entity_poly.type
_entity_poly.pdbx_seq_one_letter_code
_entity_poly.pdbx_strand_id
1 'polypeptide(L)'
;MKAVLGPRGNLSFQTRLKKFMWETLYGNNPNAFVKEENLLVPERYLASYMGSVIIGVIQQWLESGGKESPQEMARILTTMSVNGPFFAAGLKK
;
A
#
# COMPACT_ATOMS: atom_id res chain seq x y z
N MET A 1 -9.21 11.08 8.42
CA MET A 1 -8.10 10.12 8.19
C MET A 1 -6.97 10.23 9.20
N LYS A 2 -6.40 11.43 9.45
CA LYS A 2 -5.25 11.62 10.37
C LYS A 2 -5.42 11.01 11.78
N ALA A 3 -6.61 11.07 12.37
CA ALA A 3 -6.87 10.47 13.69
C ALA A 3 -6.75 8.92 13.73
N VAL A 4 -6.98 8.25 12.60
CA VAL A 4 -7.02 6.78 12.52
C VAL A 4 -5.77 6.21 11.85
N LEU A 5 -5.24 6.95 10.86
CA LEU A 5 -4.11 6.54 10.03
C LEU A 5 -2.81 7.27 10.33
N GLY A 6 -2.81 8.35 11.12
CA GLY A 6 -1.59 9.05 11.50
C GLY A 6 -0.67 8.23 12.41
N PRO A 7 0.50 8.77 12.80
CA PRO A 7 1.50 8.05 13.60
C PRO A 7 1.02 7.68 15.00
N ARG A 8 -0.01 8.36 15.52
CA ARG A 8 -0.73 8.03 16.76
C ARG A 8 -2.07 7.32 16.52
N GLY A 9 -2.30 6.85 15.30
CA GLY A 9 -3.51 6.13 14.92
C GLY A 9 -3.62 4.77 15.61
N ASN A 10 -4.84 4.22 15.64
CA ASN A 10 -5.08 2.95 16.30
C ASN A 10 -4.41 1.80 15.53
N LEU A 11 -3.48 1.09 16.16
CA LEU A 11 -2.78 -0.07 15.56
C LEU A 11 -3.76 -1.15 15.07
N SER A 12 -4.92 -1.32 15.71
CA SER A 12 -5.95 -2.25 15.23
C SER A 12 -6.50 -1.89 13.85
N PHE A 13 -6.48 -0.61 13.47
CA PHE A 13 -6.89 -0.18 12.13
C PHE A 13 -5.89 -0.64 11.08
N GLN A 14 -4.59 -0.45 11.32
CA GLN A 14 -3.56 -0.91 10.39
C GLN A 14 -3.62 -2.44 10.20
N THR A 15 -3.77 -3.18 11.30
CA THR A 15 -3.92 -4.65 11.24
C THR A 15 -5.17 -5.06 10.48
N ARG A 16 -6.32 -4.41 10.72
CA ARG A 16 -7.56 -4.67 9.97
C ARG A 16 -7.43 -4.33 8.49
N LEU A 17 -6.79 -3.21 8.15
CA LEU A 17 -6.59 -2.80 6.77
C LEU A 17 -5.68 -3.77 6.02
N LYS A 18 -4.58 -4.22 6.63
CA LYS A 18 -3.71 -5.25 6.06
C LYS A 18 -4.45 -6.56 5.83
N LYS A 19 -5.29 -6.98 6.80
CA LYS A 19 -6.15 -8.16 6.66
C LYS A 19 -7.14 -8.01 5.50
N PHE A 20 -7.81 -6.87 5.41
CA PHE A 20 -8.73 -6.56 4.31
C PHE A 20 -8.04 -6.59 2.94
N MET A 21 -6.85 -5.97 2.84
CA MET A 21 -6.04 -6.00 1.61
C MET A 21 -5.66 -7.43 1.22
N TRP A 22 -5.26 -8.26 2.19
CA TRP A 22 -4.99 -9.68 1.96
C TRP A 22 -6.21 -10.40 1.40
N GLU A 23 -7.35 -10.34 2.09
CA GLU A 23 -8.58 -11.04 1.71
C GLU A 23 -9.14 -10.58 0.35
N THR A 24 -8.91 -9.33 -0.03
CA THR A 24 -9.46 -8.73 -1.26
C THR A 24 -8.53 -8.88 -2.46
N LEU A 25 -7.22 -8.73 -2.27
CA LEU A 25 -6.26 -8.63 -3.38
C LEU A 25 -5.49 -9.94 -3.62
N TYR A 26 -5.28 -10.76 -2.58
CA TYR A 26 -4.33 -11.88 -2.61
C TYR A 26 -4.87 -13.22 -2.07
N GLY A 27 -5.96 -13.21 -1.31
CA GLY A 27 -6.51 -14.44 -0.70
C GLY A 27 -7.14 -15.39 -1.72
N ASN A 28 -7.52 -16.58 -1.26
CA ASN A 28 -8.19 -17.62 -2.06
C ASN A 28 -9.64 -17.26 -2.40
N ASN A 29 -9.84 -16.13 -3.09
CA ASN A 29 -11.13 -15.66 -3.60
C ASN A 29 -11.10 -15.75 -5.13
N PRO A 30 -12.15 -16.25 -5.79
CA PRO A 30 -12.26 -16.25 -7.26
C PRO A 30 -12.02 -14.87 -7.91
N ASN A 31 -12.26 -13.79 -7.16
CA ASN A 31 -12.07 -12.41 -7.60
C ASN A 31 -10.72 -11.82 -7.17
N ALA A 32 -9.78 -12.63 -6.68
CA ALA A 32 -8.46 -12.15 -6.32
C ALA A 32 -7.79 -11.50 -7.53
N PHE A 33 -7.29 -10.28 -7.34
CA PHE A 33 -6.64 -9.52 -8.40
C PHE A 33 -5.33 -10.18 -8.85
N VAL A 34 -4.68 -10.89 -7.93
CA VAL A 34 -3.42 -11.58 -8.17
C VAL A 34 -3.62 -13.08 -8.07
N LYS A 35 -3.23 -13.79 -9.14
CA LYS A 35 -3.25 -15.25 -9.17
C LYS A 35 -1.97 -15.81 -8.57
N GLU A 36 -2.10 -16.77 -7.66
CA GLU A 36 -0.98 -17.35 -6.92
C GLU A 36 0.08 -17.95 -7.87
N GLU A 37 -0.34 -18.58 -8.97
CA GLU A 37 0.56 -19.20 -9.95
C GLU A 37 1.46 -18.20 -10.69
N ASN A 38 1.14 -16.91 -10.68
CA ASN A 38 1.92 -15.87 -11.35
C ASN A 38 2.89 -15.13 -10.41
N LEU A 39 2.88 -15.47 -9.13
CA LEU A 39 3.70 -14.79 -8.13
C LEU A 39 5.16 -15.20 -8.21
N LEU A 40 6.05 -14.21 -8.21
CA LEU A 40 7.50 -14.42 -8.17
C LEU A 40 8.06 -14.55 -6.75
N VAL A 41 7.22 -14.31 -5.74
CA VAL A 41 7.54 -14.36 -4.31
C VAL A 41 6.32 -14.84 -3.53
N PRO A 42 6.45 -15.40 -2.32
CA PRO A 42 5.30 -15.88 -1.58
C PRO A 42 4.30 -14.75 -1.28
N GLU A 43 3.02 -15.06 -1.43
CA GLU A 43 1.91 -14.11 -1.45
C GLU A 43 1.79 -13.32 -0.14
N ARG A 44 2.07 -13.96 1.00
CA ARG A 44 2.01 -13.32 2.32
C ARG A 44 3.08 -12.24 2.49
N TYR A 45 4.28 -12.45 1.95
CA TYR A 45 5.34 -11.44 1.99
C TYR A 45 4.99 -10.26 1.08
N LEU A 46 4.47 -10.53 -0.13
CA LEU A 46 4.04 -9.48 -1.05
C LEU A 46 2.91 -8.65 -0.45
N ALA A 47 1.87 -9.28 0.10
CA ALA A 47 0.74 -8.60 0.71
C ALA A 47 1.18 -7.74 1.92
N SER A 48 2.05 -8.27 2.76
CA SER A 48 2.62 -7.53 3.91
C SER A 48 3.43 -6.32 3.45
N TYR A 49 4.28 -6.48 2.43
CA TYR A 49 5.07 -5.41 1.83
C TYR A 49 4.16 -4.31 1.26
N MET A 50 3.23 -4.67 0.37
CA MET A 50 2.34 -3.72 -0.31
C MET A 50 1.45 -2.96 0.68
N GLY A 51 0.87 -3.66 1.66
CA GLY A 51 0.07 -3.02 2.70
C GLY A 51 0.87 -2.04 3.55
N SER A 52 2.12 -2.38 3.89
CA SER A 52 2.97 -1.50 4.69
C SER A 52 3.44 -0.26 3.91
N VAL A 53 3.77 -0.40 2.63
CA VAL A 53 4.18 0.71 1.76
C VAL A 53 3.04 1.73 1.61
N ILE A 54 1.83 1.28 1.26
CA ILE A 54 0.69 2.18 1.05
C ILE A 54 0.35 2.95 2.33
N ILE A 55 0.32 2.26 3.49
CA ILE A 55 0.04 2.89 4.78
C ILE A 55 1.12 3.93 5.12
N GLY A 56 2.40 3.59 4.94
CA GLY A 56 3.52 4.50 5.25
C GLY A 56 3.52 5.79 4.43
N VAL A 57 3.22 5.69 3.13
CA VAL A 57 3.13 6.87 2.25
C VAL A 57 1.94 7.77 2.64
N ILE A 58 0.77 7.18 2.93
CA ILE A 58 -0.39 7.95 3.40
C ILE A 58 -0.11 8.62 4.76
N GLN A 59 0.61 7.94 5.66
CA GLN A 59 1.06 8.51 6.93
C GLN A 59 1.91 9.75 6.73
N GLN A 60 2.96 9.64 5.90
CA GLN A 60 3.84 10.74 5.56
C GLN A 60 3.05 11.94 4.99
N TRP A 61 2.10 11.68 4.09
CA TRP A 61 1.25 12.71 3.51
C TRP A 61 0.35 13.41 4.55
N LEU A 62 -0.25 12.66 5.47
CA LEU A 62 -1.10 13.22 6.52
C LEU A 62 -0.27 14.01 7.57
N GLU A 63 0.98 13.59 7.79
CA GLU A 63 1.94 14.29 8.66
C GLU A 63 2.40 15.62 8.05
N SER A 64 2.62 15.68 6.73
CA SER A 64 2.98 16.91 6.01
C SER A 64 1.85 17.96 5.95
N GLY A 65 0.70 17.67 6.56
CA GLY A 65 -0.49 18.53 6.51
C GLY A 65 -1.34 18.31 5.26
N GLY A 66 -1.10 17.23 4.50
CA GLY A 66 -1.78 17.00 3.24
C GLY A 66 -1.31 17.99 2.16
N LYS A 67 0.01 18.21 2.07
CA LYS A 67 0.62 19.20 1.17
C LYS A 67 0.21 18.98 -0.29
N GLU A 68 0.25 17.74 -0.75
CA GLU A 68 -0.23 17.32 -2.07
C GLU A 68 -1.75 17.14 -2.05
N SER A 69 -2.41 17.44 -3.17
CA SER A 69 -3.83 17.10 -3.34
C SER A 69 -4.04 15.57 -3.30
N PRO A 70 -5.26 15.10 -2.97
CA PRO A 70 -5.57 13.67 -3.03
C PRO A 70 -5.27 13.03 -4.40
N GLN A 71 -5.46 13.77 -5.49
CA GLN A 71 -5.18 13.32 -6.85
C GLN A 71 -3.67 13.17 -7.11
N GLU A 72 -2.86 14.11 -6.64
CA GLU A 72 -1.40 14.02 -6.72
C GLU A 72 -0.87 12.87 -5.87
N MET A 73 -1.39 12.70 -4.66
CA MET A 73 -1.01 11.58 -3.79
C MET A 73 -1.41 10.22 -4.38
N ALA A 74 -2.58 10.13 -5.03
CA ALA A 74 -2.95 8.93 -5.77
C ALA A 74 -1.94 8.61 -6.90
N ARG A 75 -1.51 9.62 -7.68
CA ARG A 75 -0.48 9.44 -8.72
C ARG A 75 0.86 8.98 -8.14
N ILE A 76 1.28 9.55 -7.01
CA ILE A 76 2.52 9.15 -6.31
C ILE A 76 2.43 7.68 -5.89
N LEU A 77 1.35 7.30 -5.19
CA LEU A 77 1.12 5.93 -4.75
C LEU A 77 1.09 4.93 -5.92
N THR A 78 0.39 5.25 -7.00
CA THR A 78 0.34 4.40 -8.20
C THR A 78 1.71 4.26 -8.85
N THR A 79 2.46 5.36 -8.98
CA THR A 79 3.82 5.32 -9.57
C THR A 79 4.74 4.41 -8.77
N MET A 80 4.72 4.51 -7.44
CA MET A 80 5.54 3.67 -6.56
C MET A 80 5.06 2.20 -6.55
N SER A 81 3.76 1.97 -6.57
CA SER A 81 3.17 0.63 -6.44
C SER A 81 3.27 -0.19 -7.73
N VAL A 82 3.09 0.47 -8.89
CA VAL A 82 3.09 -0.20 -10.20
C VAL A 82 4.50 -0.36 -10.74
N ASN A 83 5.33 0.69 -10.66
CA ASN A 83 6.67 0.65 -11.23
C ASN A 83 7.75 0.22 -10.21
N GLY A 84 7.40 0.23 -8.93
CA GLY A 84 8.30 -0.09 -7.83
C GLY A 84 9.16 1.09 -7.36
N PRO A 85 9.78 0.97 -6.17
CA PRO A 85 10.53 2.06 -5.55
C PRO A 85 11.79 2.46 -6.33
N PHE A 86 12.46 1.52 -6.99
CA PHE A 86 13.66 1.84 -7.77
C PHE A 86 13.36 2.65 -9.03
N PHE A 87 12.21 2.39 -9.68
CA PHE A 87 11.76 3.24 -10.78
C PHE A 87 11.39 4.64 -10.27
N ALA A 88 10.63 4.72 -9.17
CA ALA A 88 10.24 6.00 -8.57
C ALA A 88 11.46 6.84 -8.12
N ALA A 89 12.56 6.17 -7.74
CA ALA A 89 13.83 6.81 -7.38
C ALA A 89 14.72 7.17 -8.60
N GLY A 90 14.30 6.86 -9.83
CA GLY A 90 15.09 7.09 -11.05
C GLY A 90 16.27 6.12 -11.23
N LEU A 91 16.32 5.02 -10.49
CA LEU A 91 17.39 4.01 -10.52
C LEU A 91 17.13 2.90 -11.54
N LYS A 92 15.87 2.74 -11.97
CA LYS A 92 15.45 1.77 -12.98
C LYS A 92 14.63 2.50 -14.05
N LYS A 93 14.93 2.24 -15.32
CA LYS A 93 14.18 2.75 -16.47
C LYS A 93 13.10 1.75 -16.90
#